data_AF-F9RS91-F1
#
_entry.id   AF-F9RS91-F1
#
_cell.length_a   1.000
_cell.length_b   1.000
_cell.length_c   1.000
_cell.angle_alpha   90.00
_cell.angle_beta   90.00
_cell.angle_gamma   90.00
#
_symmetry.space_group_name_H-M   'P 1'
#
loop_
_entity.id
_entity.type
_entity.pdbx_description
1 polymer ?
#
loop_
_entity_poly.entity_id
_entity_poly.type
_entity_poly.pdbx_seq_one_letter_code
_entity_poly.pdbx_strand_id
1 'polypeptide(L)'
;MNDNLKLLVLGWLYLEDEMIKSQLDNIHAMGFQDLIYGDNKKYAWFACIPEVRERILAIEISDKQLASVDYLSGECCDTHSMIMPNWDGTGDEFDLESFEGIEKLTNLKCLELLQLEKVIDGHKLLEMQLTEINSCEGLSDAIVIELERRGVVFS
;
A
#
# COMPACT_ATOMS: atom_id res chain seq x y z
N MET A 1 -4.36 9.84 6.40
CA MET A 1 -4.12 8.47 5.93
C MET A 1 -2.64 8.37 5.73
N ASN A 2 -1.99 7.39 6.35
CA ASN A 2 -0.57 7.16 6.20
C ASN A 2 -0.19 6.98 4.71
N ASP A 3 0.97 7.51 4.32
CA ASP A 3 1.40 7.51 2.92
C ASP A 3 1.56 6.10 2.36
N ASN A 4 2.23 5.19 3.06
CA ASN A 4 2.46 3.83 2.56
C ASN A 4 1.14 3.03 2.54
N LEU A 5 0.23 3.26 3.49
CA LEU A 5 -1.14 2.73 3.38
C LEU A 5 -1.86 3.24 2.13
N LYS A 6 -1.72 4.55 1.84
CA LYS A 6 -2.32 5.16 0.65
C LYS A 6 -1.71 4.59 -0.65
N LEU A 7 -0.41 4.31 -0.68
CA LEU A 7 0.25 3.69 -1.83
C LEU A 7 -0.29 2.28 -2.12
N LEU A 8 -0.51 1.46 -1.08
CA LEU A 8 -1.13 0.13 -1.22
C LEU A 8 -2.57 0.23 -1.75
N VAL A 9 -3.36 1.15 -1.19
CA VAL A 9 -4.74 1.41 -1.65
C VAL A 9 -4.77 1.85 -3.11
N LEU A 10 -3.87 2.75 -3.52
CA LEU A 10 -3.76 3.19 -4.91
C LEU A 10 -3.28 2.06 -5.84
N GLY A 11 -2.40 1.18 -5.36
CA GLY A 11 -1.99 -0.02 -6.09
C GLY A 11 -3.15 -0.97 -6.35
N TRP A 12 -4.01 -1.20 -5.36
CA TRP A 12 -5.23 -1.98 -5.55
C TRP A 12 -6.21 -1.29 -6.51
N LEU A 13 -6.48 0.00 -6.31
CA LEU A 13 -7.39 0.79 -7.16
C LEU A 13 -6.88 0.93 -8.59
N TYR A 14 -5.59 0.79 -8.85
CA TYR A 14 -5.04 0.77 -10.21
C TYR A 14 -5.63 -0.37 -11.07
N LEU A 15 -5.97 -1.49 -10.43
CA LEU A 15 -6.54 -2.66 -11.08
C LEU A 15 -8.07 -2.57 -11.21
N GLU A 16 -8.72 -1.90 -10.27
CA GLU A 16 -10.18 -1.97 -10.08
C GLU A 16 -10.94 -0.67 -10.43
N ASP A 17 -10.25 0.48 -10.51
CA ASP A 17 -10.86 1.79 -10.78
C ASP A 17 -10.20 2.50 -11.98
N GLU A 18 -10.96 2.64 -13.07
CA GLU A 18 -10.50 3.26 -14.32
C GLU A 18 -10.04 4.72 -14.18
N MET A 19 -10.61 5.49 -13.24
CA MET A 19 -10.21 6.88 -13.03
C MET A 19 -8.85 6.94 -12.35
N ILE A 20 -8.64 6.13 -11.30
CA ILE A 20 -7.34 6.02 -10.62
C ILE A 20 -6.29 5.46 -11.59
N LYS A 21 -6.65 4.41 -12.34
CA LYS A 21 -5.82 3.84 -13.40
C LYS A 21 -5.33 4.91 -14.37
N SER A 22 -6.25 5.69 -14.93
CA SER A 22 -5.91 6.76 -15.86
C SER A 22 -4.97 7.81 -15.26
N GLN A 23 -5.17 8.18 -13.99
CA GLN A 23 -4.29 9.13 -13.31
C GLN A 23 -2.88 8.58 -13.11
N LEU A 24 -2.76 7.32 -12.68
CA LEU A 24 -1.47 6.64 -12.52
C LEU A 24 -0.77 6.45 -13.87
N ASP A 25 -1.47 6.01 -14.91
CA ASP A 25 -0.92 5.87 -16.26
C ASP A 25 -0.40 7.21 -16.81
N ASN A 26 -1.10 8.32 -16.53
CA ASN A 26 -0.63 9.67 -16.90
C ASN A 26 0.67 10.06 -16.17
N ILE A 27 0.85 9.67 -14.91
CA ILE A 27 2.10 9.88 -14.17
C ILE A 27 3.21 9.00 -14.77
N HIS A 28 2.92 7.73 -15.04
CA HIS A 28 3.87 6.80 -15.66
C HIS A 28 4.36 7.30 -17.03
N ALA A 29 3.43 7.82 -17.85
CA ALA A 29 3.73 8.37 -19.17
C ALA A 29 4.65 9.61 -19.15
N MET A 30 4.91 10.20 -17.98
CA MET A 30 5.88 11.30 -17.84
C MET A 30 7.35 10.84 -17.96
N GLY A 31 7.62 9.53 -17.92
CA GLY A 31 8.96 8.99 -18.21
C GLY A 31 9.96 9.17 -17.06
N PHE A 32 9.52 9.31 -15.81
CA PHE A 32 10.43 9.52 -14.67
C PHE A 32 11.41 8.37 -14.46
N GLN A 33 11.10 7.16 -14.92
CA GLN A 33 12.01 6.02 -14.90
C GLN A 33 13.32 6.27 -15.67
N ASP A 34 13.31 7.17 -16.65
CA ASP A 34 14.52 7.55 -17.40
C ASP A 34 15.52 8.32 -16.52
N LEU A 35 15.09 8.84 -15.36
CA LEU A 35 15.99 9.42 -14.36
C LEU A 35 16.88 8.37 -13.67
N ILE A 36 16.50 7.09 -13.76
CA ILE A 36 17.22 5.95 -13.20
C ILE A 36 17.91 5.15 -14.32
N TYR A 37 17.18 4.87 -15.40
CA TYR A 37 17.66 4.04 -16.51
C TYR A 37 18.49 4.81 -17.55
N GLY A 38 18.33 6.13 -17.63
CA GLY A 38 19.07 6.98 -18.55
C GLY A 38 20.47 7.35 -18.03
N ASP A 39 21.22 8.09 -18.85
CA ASP A 39 22.49 8.69 -18.45
C ASP A 39 22.25 9.95 -17.60
N ASN A 40 21.58 9.76 -16.46
CA ASN A 40 21.24 10.81 -15.50
C ASN A 40 21.85 10.47 -14.14
N LYS A 41 22.58 11.43 -13.55
CA LYS A 41 23.24 11.26 -12.24
C LYS A 41 22.39 11.70 -11.05
N LYS A 42 21.14 12.11 -11.28
CA LYS A 42 20.30 12.68 -10.21
C LYS A 42 19.97 11.66 -9.13
N TYR A 43 19.68 10.42 -9.52
CA TYR A 43 19.24 9.36 -8.62
C TYR A 43 20.11 8.11 -8.77
N ALA A 44 20.30 7.38 -7.67
CA ALA A 44 20.98 6.08 -7.68
C ALA A 44 20.04 4.99 -8.20
N TRP A 45 20.59 3.83 -8.56
CA TRP A 45 19.82 2.72 -9.17
C TRP A 45 18.61 2.27 -8.34
N PHE A 46 18.76 2.20 -7.02
CA PHE A 46 17.72 1.83 -6.04
C PHE A 46 17.14 3.04 -5.30
N ALA A 47 17.14 4.23 -5.92
CA ALA A 47 16.56 5.41 -5.29
C ALA A 47 15.07 5.53 -5.58
N CYS A 48 14.29 5.86 -4.55
CA CYS A 48 12.97 6.46 -4.74
C CYS A 48 13.10 7.79 -5.50
N ILE A 49 12.17 8.05 -6.41
CA ILE A 49 12.01 9.33 -7.13
C ILE A 49 10.96 10.15 -6.38
N PRO A 50 11.34 11.14 -5.55
CA PRO A 50 10.40 11.88 -4.71
C PRO A 50 9.31 12.58 -5.52
N GLU A 51 9.63 13.09 -6.71
CA GLU A 51 8.64 13.76 -7.57
C GLU A 51 7.52 12.82 -8.04
N VAL A 52 7.82 11.52 -8.20
CA VAL A 52 6.79 10.53 -8.53
C VAL A 52 5.94 10.25 -7.30
N ARG A 53 6.59 10.03 -6.14
CA ARG A 53 5.89 9.79 -4.87
C ARG A 53 4.92 10.92 -4.53
N GLU A 54 5.37 12.18 -4.62
CA GLU A 54 4.53 13.36 -4.38
C GLU A 54 3.31 13.40 -5.31
N ARG A 55 3.49 13.07 -6.60
CA ARG A 55 2.38 13.05 -7.57
C ARG A 55 1.37 11.95 -7.32
N ILE A 56 1.84 10.74 -7.00
CA ILE A 56 0.97 9.61 -6.66
C ILE A 56 0.20 9.92 -5.38
N LEU A 57 0.87 10.42 -4.35
CA LEU A 57 0.23 10.78 -3.07
C LEU A 57 -0.72 11.98 -3.21
N ALA A 58 -0.58 12.81 -4.24
CA ALA A 58 -1.52 13.89 -4.54
C ALA A 58 -2.84 13.40 -5.18
N ILE A 59 -2.92 12.14 -5.65
CA ILE A 59 -4.16 11.57 -6.18
C ILE A 59 -5.21 11.55 -5.07
N GLU A 60 -6.33 12.22 -5.29
CA GLU A 60 -7.47 12.18 -4.38
C GLU A 60 -8.25 10.88 -4.56
N ILE A 61 -8.58 10.24 -3.44
CA ILE A 61 -9.38 9.01 -3.42
C ILE A 61 -10.70 9.37 -2.76
N SER A 62 -11.80 9.24 -3.50
CA SER A 62 -13.13 9.53 -2.97
C SER A 62 -13.55 8.48 -1.93
N ASP A 63 -14.48 8.84 -1.04
CA ASP A 63 -15.03 7.89 -0.06
C ASP A 63 -15.65 6.65 -0.73
N LYS A 64 -16.23 6.81 -1.93
CA LYS A 64 -16.77 5.70 -2.71
C LYS A 64 -15.68 4.71 -3.14
N GLN A 65 -14.52 5.22 -3.55
CA GLN A 65 -13.37 4.41 -3.97
C GLN A 65 -12.69 3.76 -2.77
N LEU A 66 -12.57 4.48 -1.65
CA LEU A 66 -12.08 3.91 -0.39
C LEU A 66 -13.00 2.78 0.09
N ALA A 67 -14.31 2.97 -0.02
CA ALA A 67 -15.29 1.95 0.33
C ALA A 67 -15.31 0.76 -0.66
N SER A 68 -14.78 0.87 -1.88
CA SER A 68 -14.70 -0.30 -2.78
C SER A 68 -13.53 -1.23 -2.44
N VAL A 69 -12.52 -0.76 -1.71
CA VAL A 69 -11.37 -1.58 -1.30
C VAL A 69 -11.82 -2.65 -0.32
N ASP A 70 -11.73 -3.91 -0.74
CA ASP A 70 -12.02 -5.08 0.08
C ASP A 70 -10.79 -5.96 0.36
N TYR A 71 -9.68 -5.69 -0.31
CA TYR A 71 -8.42 -6.43 -0.22
C TYR A 71 -7.23 -5.48 -0.28
N LEU A 72 -6.23 -5.71 0.59
CA LEU A 72 -4.94 -5.03 0.54
C LEU A 72 -3.81 -6.06 0.58
N SER A 73 -2.87 -5.93 -0.34
CA SER A 73 -1.72 -6.81 -0.41
C SER A 73 -0.40 -6.07 -0.56
N GLY A 74 0.66 -6.60 0.05
CA GLY A 74 2.03 -6.13 -0.16
C GLY A 74 2.49 -6.28 -1.62
N GLU A 75 1.81 -7.12 -2.41
CA GLU A 75 2.04 -7.26 -3.85
C GLU A 75 1.26 -6.25 -4.70
N CYS A 76 0.38 -5.43 -4.12
CA CYS A 76 -0.24 -4.29 -4.81
C CYS A 76 0.78 -3.13 -4.96
N CYS A 77 1.89 -3.42 -5.65
CA CYS A 77 3.12 -2.63 -5.63
C CYS A 77 3.40 -1.87 -6.95
N ASP A 78 2.41 -1.74 -7.84
CA ASP A 78 2.55 -0.92 -9.06
C ASP A 78 3.03 0.49 -8.72
N THR A 79 2.46 1.08 -7.66
CA THR A 79 2.88 2.39 -7.14
C THR A 79 4.33 2.38 -6.63
N HIS A 80 4.80 1.29 -6.03
CA HIS A 80 6.18 1.14 -5.57
C HIS A 80 7.14 1.11 -6.77
N SER A 81 6.82 0.34 -7.81
CA SER A 81 7.62 0.24 -9.04
C SER A 81 7.65 1.56 -9.82
N MET A 82 6.61 2.38 -9.73
CA MET A 82 6.63 3.73 -10.30
C MET A 82 7.55 4.67 -9.51
N ILE A 83 7.56 4.57 -8.17
CA ILE A 83 8.37 5.42 -7.29
C ILE A 83 9.83 5.01 -7.30
N MET A 84 10.12 3.70 -7.24
CA MET A 84 11.44 3.11 -7.28
C MET A 84 11.45 2.04 -8.38
N PRO A 85 11.86 2.40 -9.62
CA PRO A 85 11.81 1.50 -10.79
C PRO A 85 12.56 0.17 -10.66
N ASN A 86 13.62 0.13 -9.84
CA ASN A 86 14.40 -1.07 -9.58
C ASN A 86 14.15 -1.66 -8.19
N TRP A 87 13.00 -1.37 -7.58
CA TRP A 87 12.69 -1.98 -6.29
C TRP A 87 12.66 -3.50 -6.45
N ASP A 88 13.42 -4.19 -5.60
CA ASP A 88 13.60 -5.64 -5.63
C ASP A 88 12.80 -6.34 -4.52
N GLY A 89 11.88 -5.61 -3.88
CA GLY A 89 11.12 -6.08 -2.73
C GLY A 89 11.89 -6.00 -1.41
N THR A 90 13.10 -5.43 -1.41
CA THR A 90 13.91 -5.23 -0.21
C THR A 90 14.02 -3.74 0.13
N GLY A 91 14.34 -3.44 1.39
CA GLY A 91 14.39 -2.07 1.92
C GLY A 91 13.15 -1.71 2.74
N ASP A 92 13.16 -0.51 3.33
CA ASP A 92 12.12 -0.02 4.24
C ASP A 92 11.31 1.16 3.68
N GLU A 93 11.55 1.55 2.44
CA GLU A 93 10.97 2.74 1.82
C GLU A 93 9.43 2.68 1.72
N PHE A 94 8.88 1.46 1.70
CA PHE A 94 7.45 1.17 1.58
C PHE A 94 6.88 0.44 2.80
N ASP A 95 7.66 0.29 3.87
CA ASP A 95 7.20 -0.38 5.09
C ASP A 95 6.02 0.36 5.70
N LEU A 96 5.00 -0.39 6.14
CA LEU A 96 3.88 0.20 6.83
C LEU A 96 4.28 0.55 8.27
N GLU A 97 4.16 1.82 8.64
CA GLU A 97 4.44 2.28 10.01
C GLU A 97 3.16 2.57 10.80
N SER A 98 2.04 2.76 10.10
CA SER A 98 0.76 3.07 10.74
C SER A 98 -0.44 2.73 9.86
N PHE A 99 -1.50 2.28 10.51
CA PHE A 99 -2.85 2.13 9.97
C PHE A 99 -3.70 3.42 10.09
N GLU A 100 -3.10 4.60 10.21
CA GLU A 100 -3.83 5.87 10.16
C GLU A 100 -4.63 5.99 8.85
N GLY A 101 -5.96 6.13 8.93
CA GLY A 101 -6.85 6.22 7.78
C GLY A 101 -7.44 4.89 7.33
N ILE A 102 -7.07 3.76 7.94
CA ILE A 102 -7.63 2.44 7.62
C ILE A 102 -9.14 2.39 7.86
N GLU A 103 -9.66 3.18 8.82
CA GLU A 103 -11.07 3.24 9.16
C GLU A 103 -11.97 3.71 8.01
N LYS A 104 -11.38 4.32 6.98
CA LYS A 104 -12.08 4.73 5.75
C LYS A 104 -12.33 3.56 4.79
N LEU A 105 -11.62 2.44 4.95
CA LEU A 105 -11.74 1.24 4.12
C LEU A 105 -12.85 0.35 4.67
N THR A 106 -14.09 0.84 4.61
CA THR A 106 -15.22 0.26 5.36
C THR A 106 -15.61 -1.16 4.94
N ASN A 107 -15.18 -1.59 3.75
CA ASN A 107 -15.44 -2.93 3.21
C ASN A 107 -14.20 -3.82 3.16
N LEU A 108 -13.08 -3.39 3.77
CA LEU A 108 -11.86 -4.17 3.84
C LEU A 108 -12.09 -5.49 4.59
N LYS A 109 -11.80 -6.60 3.91
CA LYS A 109 -12.01 -7.96 4.42
C LYS A 109 -10.72 -8.75 4.53
N CYS A 110 -9.77 -8.50 3.64
CA CYS A 110 -8.56 -9.32 3.56
C CYS A 110 -7.29 -8.46 3.53
N LEU A 111 -6.31 -8.89 4.31
CA LEU A 111 -4.93 -8.39 4.29
C LEU A 111 -4.01 -9.52 3.86
N GLU A 112 -3.08 -9.27 2.95
CA GLU A 112 -2.17 -10.30 2.45
C GLU A 112 -0.73 -9.80 2.28
N LEU A 113 0.26 -10.64 2.63
CA LEU A 113 1.69 -10.37 2.35
C LEU A 113 2.20 -9.02 2.88
N LEU A 114 1.66 -8.55 4.02
CA LEU A 114 2.06 -7.29 4.64
C LEU A 114 3.11 -7.51 5.73
N GLN A 115 4.15 -6.67 5.72
CA GLN A 115 5.13 -6.56 6.79
C GLN A 115 4.65 -5.50 7.81
N LEU A 116 4.25 -5.96 8.99
CA LEU A 116 3.58 -5.14 10.02
C LEU A 116 4.45 -4.91 11.26
N GLU A 117 5.72 -5.34 11.27
CA GLU A 117 6.63 -5.21 12.41
C GLU A 117 6.81 -3.77 12.90
N LYS A 118 6.73 -2.80 11.98
CA LYS A 118 6.89 -1.37 12.26
C LYS A 118 5.58 -0.66 12.58
N VAL A 119 4.43 -1.35 12.48
CA VAL A 119 3.11 -0.71 12.64
C VAL A 119 2.81 -0.44 14.11
N ILE A 120 2.75 0.85 14.47
CA ILE A 120 2.57 1.27 15.87
C ILE A 120 1.13 1.14 16.39
N ASP A 121 0.15 1.10 15.50
CA ASP A 121 -1.28 1.12 15.82
C ASP A 121 -2.03 -0.11 15.25
N GLY A 122 -1.37 -1.27 15.27
CA GLY A 122 -1.94 -2.55 14.83
C GLY A 122 -3.27 -2.93 15.48
N HIS A 123 -3.56 -2.40 16.69
CA HIS A 123 -4.84 -2.61 17.38
C HIS A 123 -6.06 -2.10 16.58
N LYS A 124 -5.88 -1.18 15.61
CA LYS A 124 -6.96 -0.72 14.74
C LYS A 124 -7.58 -1.84 13.90
N LEU A 125 -6.83 -2.91 13.60
CA LEU A 125 -7.38 -4.08 12.91
C LEU A 125 -8.53 -4.74 13.71
N LEU A 126 -8.54 -4.57 15.04
CA LEU A 126 -9.60 -5.08 15.92
C LEU A 126 -10.92 -4.34 15.74
N GLU A 127 -10.91 -3.16 15.13
CA GLU A 127 -12.11 -2.36 14.84
C GLU A 127 -12.67 -2.67 13.44
N MET A 128 -11.89 -3.38 12.61
CA MET A 128 -12.24 -3.70 11.23
C MET A 128 -13.05 -4.99 11.12
N GLN A 129 -13.80 -5.11 10.02
CA GLN A 129 -14.60 -6.31 9.70
C GLN A 129 -13.82 -7.29 8.82
N LEU A 130 -12.56 -7.53 9.20
CA LEU A 130 -11.70 -8.49 8.51
C LEU A 130 -12.27 -9.89 8.62
N THR A 131 -12.08 -10.68 7.57
CA THR A 131 -12.42 -12.10 7.51
C THR A 131 -11.18 -12.96 7.35
N GLU A 132 -10.10 -12.40 6.78
CA GLU A 132 -8.90 -13.16 6.42
C GLU A 132 -7.64 -12.29 6.55
N ILE A 133 -6.55 -12.89 7.03
CA ILE A 133 -5.20 -12.31 7.07
C ILE A 133 -4.21 -13.38 6.63
N ASN A 134 -3.60 -13.19 5.47
CA ASN A 134 -2.73 -14.20 4.87
C ASN A 134 -1.28 -13.72 4.82
N SER A 135 -0.36 -14.56 5.28
CA SER A 135 1.09 -14.31 5.18
C SER A 135 1.51 -12.90 5.63
N CYS A 136 0.85 -12.36 6.67
CA CYS A 136 1.22 -11.08 7.27
C CYS A 136 2.11 -11.32 8.49
N GLU A 137 3.25 -10.63 8.55
CA GLU A 137 4.25 -10.78 9.61
C GLU A 137 4.26 -9.56 10.53
N GLY A 138 4.71 -9.73 11.78
CA GLY A 138 4.92 -8.62 12.72
C GLY A 138 3.71 -8.18 13.55
N LEU A 139 2.55 -8.83 13.43
CA LEU A 139 1.45 -8.63 14.38
C LEU A 139 1.77 -9.26 15.74
N SER A 140 1.44 -8.54 16.83
CA SER A 140 1.59 -9.10 18.17
C SER A 140 0.60 -10.24 18.43
N ASP A 141 1.01 -11.26 19.18
CA ASP A 141 0.17 -12.41 19.58
C ASP A 141 -1.19 -11.99 20.15
N ALA A 142 -1.22 -10.91 20.95
CA ALA A 142 -2.46 -10.43 21.55
C ALA A 142 -3.50 -9.97 20.52
N ILE A 143 -3.05 -9.37 19.41
CA ILE A 143 -3.91 -8.95 18.29
C ILE A 143 -4.36 -10.17 17.51
N VAL A 144 -3.45 -11.10 17.21
CA VAL A 144 -3.74 -12.33 16.47
C VAL A 144 -4.81 -13.15 17.19
N ILE A 145 -4.62 -13.42 18.48
CA ILE A 145 -5.56 -14.19 19.31
C ILE A 145 -6.96 -13.54 19.32
N GLU A 146 -7.03 -12.21 19.41
CA GLU A 146 -8.32 -11.51 19.41
C GLU A 146 -9.00 -11.56 18.04
N LEU A 147 -8.25 -11.46 16.94
CA LEU A 147 -8.77 -11.60 15.58
C LEU A 147 -9.29 -13.02 15.32
N GLU A 148 -8.53 -14.05 15.71
CA GLU A 148 -8.98 -15.45 15.64
C GLU A 148 -10.26 -15.67 16.44
N ARG A 149 -10.36 -15.10 17.65
CA ARG A 149 -11.57 -15.17 18.48
C ARG A 149 -12.79 -14.55 17.80
N ARG A 150 -12.58 -13.52 16.97
CA ARG A 150 -13.62 -12.87 16.16
C ARG A 150 -13.94 -13.65 14.86
N GLY A 151 -13.22 -14.73 14.58
CA GLY A 151 -13.43 -15.60 13.44
C GLY A 151 -12.62 -15.22 12.20
N VAL A 152 -11.59 -14.37 12.33
CA VAL A 152 -10.64 -14.09 11.25
C VAL A 152 -9.79 -15.33 10.99
N VAL A 153 -9.69 -15.73 9.72
CA VAL A 153 -8.86 -16.84 9.29
C VAL A 153 -7.44 -16.35 9.02
N PHE A 154 -6.44 -17.06 9.53
CA PHE A 154 -5.03 -16.83 9.20
C PHE A 154 -4.51 -17.97 8.34
N SER A 155 -3.82 -17.66 7.23
CA SER A 155 -3.15 -18.66 6.38
C SER A 155 -1.78 -18.26 5.86
#